data_AF-A0A382ZR12-F1
#
_entry.id   AF-A0A382ZR12-F1
#
_cell.length_a   1.000
_cell.length_b   1.000
_cell.length_c   1.000
_cell.angle_alpha   90.00
_cell.angle_beta   90.00
_cell.angle_gamma   90.00
#
_symmetry.space_group_name_H-M   'P 1'
#
loop_
_entity.id
_entity.type
_entity.pdbx_description
1 polymer ?
#
loop_
_entity_poly.entity_id
_entity_poly.type
_entity_poly.pdbx_seq_one_letter_code
_entity_poly.pdbx_strand_id
1 'polypeptide(L)'
;MIEISGSFWIVLTGVFATASCGLLGTFLVLRKMSLLGDALSHAVLPGIAIAFLLSGSRAIVPMFLGATLFGLVTTLLVEAFHKKWQVQEDASIGVVFTALFALGVVLITAFAGQVDLDQECVLYGEIAYTPWDLLLWGEHSLGPRPVWILGGVLAVNLLLVTLFYKELKIASFDPAMAVSVGINATL
;
A
#
# COMPACT_ATOMS: atom_id res chain seq x y z
N MET A 1 18.37 -3.61 32.36
CA MET A 1 17.44 -2.79 31.56
C MET A 1 17.85 -2.98 30.12
N ILE A 2 17.10 -3.74 29.33
CA ILE A 2 17.52 -4.15 27.99
C ILE A 2 17.49 -2.90 27.10
N GLU A 3 18.66 -2.35 26.79
CA GLU A 3 18.83 -1.37 25.72
C GLU A 3 18.52 -2.07 24.39
N ILE A 4 17.24 -2.07 24.00
CA ILE A 4 16.87 -2.42 22.64
C ILE A 4 17.46 -1.31 21.75
N SER A 5 18.61 -1.57 21.14
CA SER A 5 19.28 -0.65 20.22
C SER A 5 18.31 -0.20 19.12
N GLY A 6 18.34 1.07 18.73
CA GLY A 6 17.47 1.60 17.66
C GLY A 6 17.51 0.76 16.38
N SER A 7 18.65 0.12 16.09
CA SER A 7 18.81 -0.81 14.97
C SER A 7 17.86 -2.02 15.04
N PHE A 8 17.56 -2.54 16.23
CA PHE A 8 16.62 -3.67 16.39
C PHE A 8 15.23 -3.28 15.91
N TRP A 9 14.75 -2.10 16.27
CA TRP A 9 13.44 -1.61 15.86
C TRP A 9 13.34 -1.37 14.36
N ILE A 10 14.40 -0.84 13.75
CA ILE A 10 14.49 -0.66 12.29
C ILE A 10 14.36 -2.01 11.58
N VAL A 11 15.14 -3.02 12.02
CA VAL A 11 15.10 -4.37 11.44
C VAL A 11 13.72 -5.00 11.62
N LEU A 12 13.13 -4.91 12.81
CA LEU A 12 11.80 -5.47 13.08
C LEU A 12 10.72 -4.83 12.20
N THR A 13 10.77 -3.52 12.01
CA THR A 13 9.87 -2.79 11.10
C THR A 13 10.03 -3.28 9.67
N GLY A 14 11.27 -3.44 9.20
CA GLY A 14 11.57 -3.97 7.87
C GLY A 14 11.06 -5.40 7.67
N VAL A 15 11.18 -6.26 8.68
CA VAL A 15 10.66 -7.64 8.64
C VAL A 15 9.13 -7.64 8.50
N PHE A 16 8.40 -6.83 9.26
CA PHE A 16 6.94 -6.77 9.15
C PHE A 16 6.46 -6.20 7.81
N ALA A 17 7.14 -5.17 7.29
CA ALA A 17 6.84 -4.61 5.98
C ALA A 17 7.08 -5.66 4.87
N THR A 18 8.26 -6.26 4.83
CA THR A 18 8.63 -7.24 3.80
C THR A 18 7.81 -8.53 3.88
N ALA A 19 7.47 -9.02 5.08
CA ALA A 19 6.58 -10.16 5.25
C ALA A 19 5.18 -9.88 4.72
N SER A 20 4.62 -8.69 4.99
CA SER A 20 3.30 -8.29 4.51
C SER A 20 3.26 -8.21 2.99
N CYS A 21 4.27 -7.58 2.38
CA CYS A 21 4.37 -7.46 0.92
C CYS A 21 4.65 -8.80 0.25
N GLY A 22 5.51 -9.64 0.83
CA GLY A 22 5.85 -10.96 0.30
C GLY A 22 4.64 -11.90 0.27
N LEU A 23 3.83 -11.92 1.33
CA LEU A 23 2.61 -12.73 1.41
C LEU A 23 1.65 -12.42 0.26
N LEU A 24 1.28 -11.15 0.07
CA LEU A 24 0.36 -10.75 -1.00
C LEU A 24 1.01 -10.83 -2.40
N GLY A 25 2.31 -10.52 -2.48
CA GLY A 25 3.07 -10.54 -3.73
C GLY A 25 3.10 -11.91 -4.40
N THR A 26 3.15 -13.00 -3.63
CA THR A 26 3.10 -14.36 -4.21
C THR A 26 1.83 -14.61 -5.02
N PHE A 27 0.67 -14.16 -4.52
CA PHE A 27 -0.60 -14.29 -5.24
C PHE A 27 -0.66 -13.39 -6.47
N LEU A 28 -0.12 -12.17 -6.40
CA LEU A 28 -0.06 -11.25 -7.54
C LEU A 28 0.80 -11.83 -8.68
N VAL A 29 1.94 -12.45 -8.35
CA VAL A 29 2.81 -13.10 -9.33
C VAL A 29 2.11 -14.29 -9.97
N LEU A 30 1.45 -15.15 -9.18
CA LEU A 30 0.71 -16.30 -9.72
C LEU A 30 -0.42 -15.87 -10.67
N ARG A 31 -1.02 -14.71 -10.44
CA ARG A 31 -2.06 -14.12 -11.29
C ARG A 31 -1.52 -13.33 -12.49
N LYS A 32 -0.20 -13.27 -12.69
CA LYS A 32 0.46 -12.43 -13.72
C LYS A 32 0.18 -10.93 -13.57
N MET A 33 -0.19 -10.47 -12.37
CA MET A 33 -0.46 -9.06 -12.05
C MET A 33 0.71 -8.42 -11.27
N SER A 34 1.94 -8.83 -11.55
CA SER A 34 3.11 -8.36 -10.79
C SER A 34 3.35 -6.85 -10.92
N LEU A 35 2.96 -6.25 -12.04
CA LEU A 35 3.05 -4.79 -12.27
C LEU A 35 2.07 -3.98 -11.41
N LEU A 36 1.04 -4.60 -10.84
CA LEU A 36 0.04 -3.90 -10.05
C LEU A 36 0.64 -3.33 -8.75
N GLY A 37 1.59 -4.03 -8.13
CA GLY A 37 2.22 -3.57 -6.88
C GLY A 37 3.05 -2.30 -7.06
N ASP A 38 3.79 -2.22 -8.17
CA ASP A 38 4.52 -1.02 -8.58
C ASP A 38 3.52 0.11 -8.89
N ALA A 39 2.48 -0.21 -9.66
CA ALA A 39 1.46 0.77 -10.02
C ALA A 39 0.75 1.41 -8.82
N LEU A 40 0.39 0.61 -7.82
CA LEU A 40 -0.26 1.11 -6.61
C LEU A 40 0.64 2.07 -5.81
N SER A 41 1.94 1.76 -5.71
CA SER A 41 2.87 2.55 -4.89
C SER A 41 2.98 4.00 -5.38
N HIS A 42 2.96 4.22 -6.69
CA HIS A 42 3.03 5.56 -7.27
C HIS A 42 1.66 6.22 -7.49
N ALA A 43 0.61 5.44 -7.75
CA ALA A 43 -0.74 5.98 -7.96
C ALA A 43 -1.37 6.51 -6.66
N VAL A 44 -0.86 6.09 -5.51
CA VAL A 44 -1.24 6.57 -4.17
C VAL A 44 -0.71 7.98 -3.88
N LEU A 45 0.38 8.40 -4.52
CA LEU A 45 1.03 9.69 -4.31
C LEU A 45 0.10 10.92 -4.45
N PRO A 46 -0.71 11.08 -5.51
CA PRO A 46 -1.70 12.17 -5.57
C PRO A 46 -2.67 12.18 -4.39
N GLY A 47 -3.06 11.00 -3.88
CA GLY A 47 -3.93 10.90 -2.71
C GLY A 47 -3.30 11.41 -1.43
N ILE A 48 -2.02 11.10 -1.21
CA ILE A 48 -1.25 11.64 -0.08
C ILE A 48 -1.11 13.15 -0.20
N ALA A 49 -0.80 13.65 -1.40
CA ALA A 49 -0.65 15.08 -1.66
C ALA A 49 -1.96 15.85 -1.42
N ILE A 50 -3.10 15.34 -1.92
CA ILE A 50 -4.41 15.95 -1.68
C ILE A 50 -4.78 15.90 -0.19
N ALA A 51 -4.58 14.77 0.49
CA ALA A 51 -4.87 14.66 1.92
C ALA A 51 -4.05 15.64 2.76
N PHE A 52 -2.78 15.86 2.38
CA PHE A 52 -1.96 16.86 3.02
C PHE A 52 -2.48 18.29 2.80
N LEU A 53 -2.84 18.65 1.56
CA LEU A 53 -3.39 19.97 1.24
C LEU A 53 -4.70 20.26 2.00
N LEU A 54 -5.55 19.24 2.19
CA LEU A 54 -6.82 19.38 2.92
C LEU A 54 -6.63 19.43 4.44
N SER A 55 -5.73 18.61 4.98
CA SER A 55 -5.55 18.50 6.44
C SER A 55 -4.58 19.54 7.01
N GLY A 56 -3.69 20.11 6.19
CA GLY A 56 -2.61 21.01 6.63
C GLY A 56 -1.63 20.37 7.63
N SER A 57 -1.68 19.05 7.80
CA SER A 57 -0.92 18.31 8.81
C SER A 57 -0.42 16.99 8.25
N ARG A 58 0.81 16.61 8.64
CA ARG A 58 1.46 15.33 8.29
C ARG A 58 1.01 14.18 9.19
N ALA A 59 -0.19 14.27 9.73
CA ALA A 59 -0.72 13.22 10.59
C ALA A 59 -0.94 11.93 9.77
N ILE A 60 -0.62 10.78 10.37
CA ILE A 60 -0.77 9.47 9.73
C ILE A 60 -2.20 9.18 9.28
N VAL A 61 -3.20 9.60 10.06
CA VAL A 61 -4.62 9.30 9.76
C VAL A 61 -5.10 9.91 8.44
N PRO A 62 -4.99 11.25 8.20
CA PRO A 62 -5.42 11.84 6.94
C PRO A 62 -4.60 11.31 5.76
N MET A 63 -3.29 11.14 5.91
CA MET A 63 -2.43 10.62 4.85
C MET A 63 -2.81 9.18 4.47
N PHE A 64 -3.08 8.32 5.47
CA PHE A 64 -3.51 6.93 5.24
C PHE A 64 -4.88 6.86 4.55
N LEU A 65 -5.81 7.74 4.92
CA LEU A 65 -7.12 7.82 4.27
C LEU A 65 -7.00 8.27 2.82
N GLY A 66 -6.22 9.32 2.56
CA GLY A 66 -5.94 9.79 1.19
C GLY A 66 -5.30 8.72 0.33
N ALA A 67 -4.31 8.02 0.89
CA ALA A 67 -3.62 6.93 0.22
C ALA A 67 -4.57 5.77 -0.10
N THR A 68 -5.36 5.33 0.87
CA THR A 68 -6.31 4.21 0.69
C THR A 68 -7.37 4.56 -0.33
N LEU A 69 -7.93 5.78 -0.27
CA LEU A 69 -8.94 6.24 -1.21
C LEU A 69 -8.42 6.27 -2.65
N PHE A 70 -7.23 6.85 -2.86
CA PHE A 70 -6.62 6.88 -4.20
C PHE A 70 -6.17 5.50 -4.68
N GLY A 71 -5.72 4.61 -3.77
CA GLY A 71 -5.46 3.22 -4.09
C GLY A 71 -6.72 2.53 -4.64
N LEU A 72 -7.86 2.69 -3.97
CA LEU A 72 -9.16 2.17 -4.44
C LEU A 72 -9.56 2.77 -5.78
N VAL A 73 -9.47 4.09 -5.93
CA VAL A 73 -9.73 4.78 -7.20
C VAL A 73 -8.86 4.20 -8.32
N THR A 74 -7.56 3.98 -8.06
CA THR A 74 -6.64 3.38 -9.02
C THR A 74 -7.12 2.00 -9.46
N THR A 75 -7.44 1.12 -8.52
CA THR A 75 -7.92 -0.23 -8.84
C THR A 75 -9.21 -0.21 -9.67
N LEU A 76 -10.16 0.66 -9.32
CA LEU A 76 -11.41 0.82 -10.05
C LEU A 76 -11.20 1.39 -11.46
N LEU A 77 -10.25 2.32 -11.63
CA LEU A 77 -9.91 2.84 -12.95
C LEU A 77 -9.29 1.74 -13.82
N VAL A 78 -8.30 1.01 -13.30
CA VAL A 78 -7.67 -0.11 -14.03
C VAL A 78 -8.72 -1.13 -14.46
N GLU A 79 -9.61 -1.51 -13.56
CA GLU A 79 -10.69 -2.46 -13.83
C GLU A 79 -11.69 -1.92 -14.87
N ALA A 80 -12.07 -0.64 -14.78
CA ALA A 80 -12.95 0.00 -15.75
C ALA A 80 -12.31 0.05 -17.15
N PHE A 81 -11.00 0.32 -17.24
CA PHE A 81 -10.28 0.26 -18.51
C PHE A 81 -10.26 -1.15 -19.09
N HIS A 82 -10.01 -2.16 -18.25
CA HIS A 82 -10.01 -3.54 -18.67
C HIS A 82 -11.40 -4.03 -19.13
N LYS A 83 -12.45 -3.81 -18.33
CA LYS A 83 -13.82 -4.28 -18.63
C LYS A 83 -14.48 -3.52 -19.77
N LYS A 84 -14.36 -2.19 -19.81
CA LYS A 84 -15.09 -1.36 -20.79
C LYS A 84 -14.40 -1.26 -22.14
N TRP A 85 -13.06 -1.24 -22.15
CA TRP A 85 -12.28 -1.01 -23.37
C TRP A 85 -11.56 -2.26 -23.86
N GLN A 86 -11.69 -3.40 -23.15
CA GLN A 86 -11.02 -4.68 -23.47
C GLN A 86 -9.51 -4.53 -23.71
N VAL A 87 -8.90 -3.54 -23.07
CA VAL A 87 -7.46 -3.31 -23.15
C VAL A 87 -6.75 -4.35 -22.28
N GLN A 88 -5.57 -4.79 -22.73
CA GLN A 88 -4.73 -5.69 -21.96
C GLN A 88 -4.52 -5.12 -20.54
N GLU A 89 -4.58 -6.00 -19.55
CA GLU A 89 -4.51 -5.63 -18.13
C GLU A 89 -3.25 -4.83 -17.82
N ASP A 90 -2.09 -5.28 -18.31
CA ASP A 90 -0.80 -4.59 -18.16
C ASP A 90 -0.81 -3.17 -18.76
N ALA A 91 -1.44 -3.00 -19.92
CA ALA A 91 -1.53 -1.70 -20.58
C ALA A 91 -2.48 -0.75 -19.83
N SER A 92 -3.57 -1.27 -19.28
CA SER A 92 -4.51 -0.51 -18.45
C SER A 92 -3.83 -0.02 -17.17
N ILE A 93 -3.09 -0.92 -16.50
CA ILE A 93 -2.29 -0.59 -15.32
C ILE A 93 -1.29 0.54 -15.64
N GLY A 94 -0.52 0.40 -16.72
CA GLY A 94 0.48 1.39 -17.12
C GLY A 94 -0.10 2.78 -17.41
N VAL A 95 -1.23 2.86 -18.13
CA VAL A 95 -1.87 4.15 -18.46
C VAL A 95 -2.43 4.83 -17.21
N VAL A 96 -3.14 4.09 -16.34
CA VAL A 96 -3.74 4.67 -15.13
C VAL A 96 -2.66 5.13 -14.16
N PHE A 97 -1.62 4.32 -13.96
CA PHE A 97 -0.46 4.64 -13.14
C PHE A 97 0.26 5.91 -13.61
N THR A 98 0.63 5.98 -14.89
CA THR A 98 1.40 7.13 -15.41
C THR A 98 0.61 8.42 -15.30
N ALA A 99 -0.70 8.38 -15.56
CA ALA A 99 -1.59 9.53 -15.43
C ALA A 99 -1.71 10.00 -13.97
N LEU A 100 -1.95 9.09 -13.03
CA LEU A 100 -2.08 9.41 -11.60
C LEU A 100 -0.76 9.89 -11.00
N PHE A 101 0.36 9.27 -11.38
CA PHE A 101 1.68 9.68 -10.95
C PHE A 101 2.01 11.10 -11.44
N ALA A 102 1.79 11.39 -12.73
CA ALA A 102 1.97 12.73 -13.28
C ALA A 102 1.07 13.76 -12.58
N LEU A 103 -0.18 13.41 -12.30
CA LEU A 103 -1.10 14.27 -11.54
C LEU A 103 -0.55 14.56 -10.15
N GLY A 104 -0.05 13.54 -9.44
CA GLY A 104 0.55 13.70 -8.13
C GLY A 104 1.79 14.59 -8.13
N VAL A 105 2.70 14.39 -9.09
CA VAL A 105 3.90 15.24 -9.27
C VAL A 105 3.50 16.70 -9.54
N VAL A 106 2.53 16.94 -10.43
CA VAL A 106 2.03 18.29 -10.74
C VAL A 106 1.42 18.93 -9.52
N LEU A 107 0.64 18.18 -8.73
CA LEU A 107 0.04 18.68 -7.49
C LEU A 107 1.14 19.07 -6.48
N ILE A 108 2.12 18.20 -6.22
CA ILE A 108 3.21 18.53 -5.31
C ILE A 108 3.98 19.76 -5.83
N THR A 109 4.32 19.80 -7.12
CA THR A 109 5.13 20.88 -7.71
C THR A 109 4.38 22.22 -7.71
N ALA A 110 3.09 22.23 -8.04
CA ALA A 110 2.29 23.46 -8.07
C ALA A 110 2.08 24.05 -6.67
N PHE A 111 2.03 23.19 -5.65
CA PHE A 111 1.84 23.59 -4.25
C PHE A 111 3.15 23.58 -3.43
N ALA A 112 4.30 23.29 -4.05
CA ALA A 112 5.62 23.13 -3.41
C ALA A 112 6.11 24.38 -2.66
N GLY A 113 5.58 25.57 -2.97
CA GLY A 113 5.87 26.78 -2.22
C GLY A 113 5.35 26.79 -0.76
N GLN A 114 4.49 25.83 -0.39
CA GLN A 114 3.87 25.75 0.95
C GLN A 114 4.16 24.42 1.68
N VAL A 115 4.93 23.50 1.09
CA VAL A 115 4.89 22.08 1.48
C VAL A 115 6.28 21.42 1.48
N ASP A 116 6.81 21.15 2.68
CA ASP A 116 7.93 20.22 2.91
C ASP A 116 7.44 18.76 2.83
N LEU A 117 6.97 18.35 1.64
CA LEU A 117 6.77 16.93 1.31
C LEU A 117 7.80 16.54 0.25
N ASP A 118 8.82 15.82 0.69
CA ASP A 118 9.76 15.20 -0.21
C ASP A 118 9.09 13.98 -0.86
N GLN A 119 8.84 14.09 -2.16
CA GLN A 119 8.22 13.05 -2.97
C GLN A 119 9.05 11.76 -2.95
N GLU A 120 10.38 11.85 -2.96
CA GLU A 120 11.28 10.70 -2.93
C GLU A 120 11.19 9.98 -1.57
N CYS A 121 11.16 10.74 -0.47
CA CYS A 121 10.96 10.17 0.86
C CYS A 121 9.61 9.45 1.01
N VAL A 122 8.53 9.97 0.43
CA VAL A 122 7.21 9.34 0.48
C VAL A 122 7.15 8.07 -0.39
N LEU A 123 7.83 8.08 -1.53
CA LEU A 123 7.77 7.00 -2.52
C LEU A 123 8.68 5.83 -2.19
N TYR A 124 9.91 6.11 -1.74
CA TYR A 124 10.89 5.08 -1.36
C TYR A 124 10.75 4.66 0.10
N GLY A 125 10.26 5.58 0.96
CA GLY A 125 10.19 5.38 2.39
C GLY A 125 11.56 5.45 3.07
N GLU A 126 11.60 5.95 4.31
CA GLU A 126 12.81 5.96 5.13
C GLU A 126 12.52 5.31 6.49
N ILE A 127 13.04 4.09 6.68
CA ILE A 127 12.83 3.32 7.91
C ILE A 127 13.80 3.71 9.02
N ALA A 128 14.86 4.47 8.72
CA ALA A 128 15.83 4.93 9.73
C ALA A 128 15.18 5.79 10.81
N TYR A 129 14.10 6.52 10.48
CA TYR A 129 13.42 7.38 11.44
C TYR A 129 12.48 6.65 12.41
N THR A 130 12.26 5.36 12.20
CA THR A 130 11.33 4.55 13.01
C THR A 130 11.61 4.59 14.51
N PRO A 131 12.85 4.55 15.02
CA PRO A 131 13.09 4.54 16.48
C PRO A 131 12.70 5.84 17.17
N TRP A 132 12.56 6.95 16.43
CA TRP A 132 12.22 8.26 16.99
C TRP A 132 10.70 8.52 17.04
N ASP A 133 9.87 7.75 16.32
CA ASP A 133 8.40 7.81 16.43
C ASP A 133 7.89 6.82 17.48
N LEU A 134 8.04 7.20 18.75
CA LEU A 134 7.66 6.37 19.89
C LEU A 134 6.16 6.47 20.19
N LEU A 135 5.53 5.32 20.43
CA LEU A 135 4.18 5.26 20.96
C LEU A 135 4.24 5.34 22.50
N LEU A 136 3.82 6.49 23.03
CA LEU A 136 3.72 6.72 24.46
C LEU A 136 2.33 6.29 24.95
N TRP A 137 2.27 5.33 25.86
CA TRP A 137 1.04 4.95 26.56
C TRP A 137 1.20 5.27 28.04
N GLY A 138 0.67 6.42 28.46
CA GLY A 138 0.95 6.96 29.78
C GLY A 138 2.44 7.27 29.96
N GLU A 139 3.05 6.81 31.05
CA GLU A 139 4.50 7.00 31.32
C GLU A 139 5.40 5.93 30.68
N HIS A 140 4.83 4.95 29.97
CA HIS A 140 5.58 3.82 29.43
C HIS A 140 5.66 3.93 27.89
N SER A 141 6.89 3.88 27.36
CA SER A 141 7.13 3.78 25.93
C SER A 141 6.93 2.32 25.50
N LEU A 142 5.92 2.06 24.67
CA LEU A 142 5.61 0.73 24.12
C LEU A 142 6.47 0.40 22.88
N GLY A 143 7.45 1.24 22.56
CA GLY A 143 8.28 1.14 21.37
C GLY A 143 7.71 1.94 20.18
N PRO A 144 8.32 1.83 19.01
CA PRO A 144 7.95 2.63 17.84
C PRO A 144 6.54 2.35 17.32
N ARG A 145 5.79 3.42 17.03
CA ARG A 145 4.46 3.36 16.44
C ARG A 145 4.42 2.58 15.10
N PRO A 146 5.39 2.74 14.16
CA PRO A 146 5.36 2.03 12.89
C PRO A 146 5.37 0.50 13.03
N VAL A 147 6.04 -0.03 14.07
CA VAL A 147 6.13 -1.47 14.35
C VAL A 147 4.75 -2.03 14.67
N TRP A 148 3.96 -1.34 15.49
CA TRP A 148 2.61 -1.75 15.86
C TRP A 148 1.64 -1.68 14.68
N ILE A 149 1.74 -0.62 13.86
CA ILE A 149 0.90 -0.48 12.67
C ILE A 149 1.21 -1.60 11.66
N LEU A 150 2.48 -1.79 11.31
CA LEU A 150 2.87 -2.84 10.35
C LEU A 150 2.65 -4.24 10.90
N GLY A 151 2.84 -4.46 12.21
CA GLY A 151 2.46 -5.70 12.87
C GLY A 151 0.96 -5.97 12.77
N GLY A 152 0.12 -4.93 12.94
CA GLY A 152 -1.32 -5.00 12.73
C GLY A 152 -1.69 -5.31 11.28
N VAL A 153 -1.07 -4.64 10.31
CA VAL A 153 -1.26 -4.92 8.87
C VAL A 153 -0.86 -6.36 8.53
N LEU A 154 0.28 -6.84 9.03
CA LEU A 154 0.72 -8.22 8.85
C LEU A 154 -0.29 -9.21 9.44
N ALA A 155 -0.79 -8.94 10.64
CA ALA A 155 -1.80 -9.76 11.29
C ALA A 155 -3.11 -9.81 10.49
N VAL A 156 -3.57 -8.66 9.98
CA VAL A 156 -4.76 -8.58 9.11
C VAL A 156 -4.52 -9.35 7.80
N ASN A 157 -3.36 -9.19 7.17
CA ASN A 157 -3.02 -9.92 5.95
C ASN A 157 -2.98 -11.44 6.21
N LEU A 158 -2.35 -11.88 7.29
CA LEU A 158 -2.34 -13.29 7.68
C LEU A 158 -3.74 -13.82 7.96
N LEU A 159 -4.57 -13.06 8.67
CA LEU A 159 -5.96 -13.43 8.96
C LEU A 159 -6.77 -13.56 7.67
N LEU A 160 -6.69 -12.59 6.76
CA LEU A 160 -7.39 -12.63 5.49
C LEU A 160 -6.90 -13.78 4.60
N VAL A 161 -5.58 -13.95 4.46
CA VAL A 161 -5.00 -15.03 3.65
C VAL A 161 -5.35 -16.40 4.22
N THR A 162 -5.36 -16.58 5.54
CA THR A 162 -5.71 -17.87 6.16
C THR A 162 -7.19 -18.17 6.06
N LEU A 163 -8.06 -17.16 6.25
CA LEU A 163 -9.51 -17.32 6.16
C LEU A 163 -9.95 -17.57 4.70
N PHE A 164 -9.39 -16.84 3.75
CA PHE A 164 -9.70 -16.94 2.32
C PHE A 164 -8.71 -17.81 1.52
N TYR A 165 -7.93 -18.67 2.20
CA TYR A 165 -6.87 -19.44 1.54
C TYR A 165 -7.42 -20.33 0.42
N LYS A 166 -8.62 -20.90 0.62
CA LYS A 166 -9.26 -21.79 -0.33
C LYS A 166 -9.69 -21.03 -1.57
N GLU A 167 -10.35 -19.88 -1.39
CA GLU A 167 -10.82 -19.02 -2.48
C GLU A 167 -9.64 -18.45 -3.26
N LEU A 168 -8.62 -17.89 -2.58
CA LEU A 168 -7.43 -17.34 -3.22
C LEU A 168 -6.67 -18.40 -4.02
N LYS A 169 -6.51 -19.60 -3.47
CA LYS A 169 -5.82 -20.70 -4.17
C LYS A 169 -6.56 -21.10 -5.44
N ILE A 170 -7.88 -21.32 -5.37
CA ILE A 170 -8.64 -21.77 -6.54
C ILE A 170 -8.66 -20.65 -7.60
N ALA A 171 -8.88 -19.40 -7.19
CA ALA A 171 -8.88 -18.25 -8.09
C ALA A 171 -7.52 -18.00 -8.76
N SER A 172 -6.39 -18.25 -8.08
CA SER A 172 -5.05 -18.07 -8.64
C SER A 172 -4.63 -19.18 -9.62
N PHE A 173 -5.06 -20.43 -9.40
CA PHE A 173 -4.60 -21.57 -10.21
C PHE A 173 -5.57 -21.96 -11.34
N ASP A 174 -6.89 -21.88 -11.09
CA ASP A 174 -7.91 -22.21 -12.08
C ASP A 174 -9.15 -21.29 -11.93
N PRO A 175 -9.13 -20.11 -12.59
CA PRO A 175 -10.26 -19.19 -12.58
C PRO A 175 -11.55 -19.79 -13.13
N ALA A 176 -11.47 -20.76 -14.07
CA ALA A 176 -12.66 -21.38 -14.65
C ALA A 176 -13.32 -22.36 -13.67
N MET A 177 -12.51 -23.14 -12.94
CA MET A 177 -13.00 -24.00 -11.87
C MET A 177 -13.57 -23.18 -10.70
N ALA A 178 -12.95 -22.05 -10.34
CA ALA A 178 -13.48 -21.14 -9.32
C ALA A 178 -14.93 -20.71 -9.61
N VAL A 179 -15.19 -20.25 -10.85
CA VAL A 179 -16.52 -19.80 -11.28
C VAL A 179 -17.54 -20.94 -11.21
N SER A 180 -17.15 -22.17 -11.57
CA SER A 180 -18.04 -23.35 -11.48
C SER A 180 -18.39 -23.75 -10.04
N VAL A 181 -17.52 -23.47 -9.08
CA VAL A 181 -17.74 -23.73 -7.65
C VAL A 181 -18.53 -22.58 -6.98
N GLY A 182 -18.90 -21.55 -7.74
CA GLY A 182 -19.64 -20.38 -7.26
C GLY A 182 -18.75 -19.31 -6.63
N ILE A 183 -17.44 -19.44 -6.75
CA ILE A 183 -16.47 -18.42 -6.32
C ILE A 183 -16.24 -17.49 -7.52
N ASN A 184 -16.60 -16.22 -7.39
CA ASN A 184 -16.31 -15.27 -8.46
C ASN A 184 -14.80 -15.02 -8.54
N ALA A 185 -14.14 -15.58 -9.56
CA ALA A 185 -12.71 -15.36 -9.83
C ALA A 185 -12.45 -14.15 -10.73
N THR A 186 -13.50 -13.47 -11.18
CA THR A 186 -13.37 -12.13 -11.75
C THR A 186 -13.40 -11.11 -10.62
N LEU A 187 -12.39 -10.23 -10.58
CA LEU A 187 -12.50 -8.94 -9.88
C LEU A 187 -13.63 -8.16 -10.55
#